data_AF-A0A2I0NLA4-F1
#
_entry.id   AF-A0A2I0NLA4-F1
#
_cell.length_a   1.000
_cell.length_b   1.000
_cell.length_c   1.000
_cell.angle_alpha   90.00
_cell.angle_beta   90.00
_cell.angle_gamma   90.00
#
_symmetry.space_group_name_H-M   'P 1'
#
loop_
_entity.id
_entity.type
_entity.pdbx_description
1 polymer ?
#
loop_
_entity_poly.entity_id
_entity_poly.type
_entity_poly.pdbx_seq_one_letter_code
_entity_poly.pdbx_strand_id
1 'polypeptide(L)'
;MSLTGRSFRPISKMKCFMMAAIVFFSLVIVVSASDDVSCYHCHTKTVTEFRNNVHYEKGFTCADCHGGSSQSNASIVSVNVMSGDFIGRPTRENITQICAKCHPRETSDYKQSIHWDAIKSGHPEAATCTDCHGLHQIRPIDDPDSPSNHHNSPETCAKCHSNPDIMSAWYYGIKTDRFDTYKESYHWKALEKGYVLVATCSDCHENHKTKAHTDTDSSTYPANLPDTCGKDGCHPGVELGTNIASGLVHDKESLHTGKLVFDKTGMSPQMKAYYLGPFDLAYWIAEFFKILTTGVIGFFAGMVLLDLLSRFKLHRRW
;
A
#
# COMPACT_ATOMS: atom_id res chain seq x y z
N MET A 1 -93.60 9.75 -25.69
CA MET A 1 -93.33 10.26 -27.05
C MET A 1 -92.02 11.04 -27.01
N SER A 2 -91.08 10.68 -27.89
CA SER A 2 -89.80 11.35 -28.25
C SER A 2 -88.76 11.62 -27.14
N LEU A 3 -87.55 11.02 -27.14
CA LEU A 3 -86.42 11.20 -28.10
C LEU A 3 -86.05 12.70 -28.20
N THR A 4 -84.84 13.22 -27.98
CA THR A 4 -83.44 12.76 -28.09
C THR A 4 -82.56 13.94 -27.66
N GLY A 5 -81.36 13.72 -27.12
CA GLY A 5 -80.38 14.81 -26.96
C GLY A 5 -79.05 14.37 -26.37
N ARG A 6 -78.02 14.31 -27.22
CA ARG A 6 -76.66 13.81 -27.00
C ARG A 6 -75.92 14.46 -25.82
N SER A 7 -75.09 13.64 -25.17
CA SER A 7 -74.08 14.02 -24.19
C SER A 7 -72.90 14.77 -24.81
N PHE A 8 -72.54 15.92 -24.22
CA PHE A 8 -71.24 16.56 -24.39
C PHE A 8 -70.46 16.44 -23.07
N ARG A 9 -69.35 15.68 -23.08
CA ARG A 9 -68.37 15.70 -22.00
C ARG A 9 -67.34 16.81 -22.28
N PRO A 10 -67.02 17.71 -21.34
CA PRO A 10 -65.99 18.72 -21.56
C PRO A 10 -64.60 18.08 -21.44
N ILE A 11 -63.92 17.95 -22.58
CA ILE A 11 -62.48 17.66 -22.69
C ILE A 11 -61.74 18.96 -22.32
N SER A 12 -61.57 19.26 -21.04
CA SER A 12 -60.68 20.39 -20.66
C SER A 12 -59.90 20.23 -19.36
N LYS A 13 -60.16 19.21 -18.54
CA LYS A 13 -59.44 19.06 -17.26
C LYS A 13 -58.17 18.19 -17.30
N MET A 14 -57.93 17.46 -18.38
CA MET A 14 -56.79 16.51 -18.46
C MET A 14 -55.53 17.09 -19.13
N LYS A 15 -55.61 18.25 -19.78
CA LYS A 15 -54.45 18.92 -20.40
C LYS A 15 -53.69 19.85 -19.44
N CYS A 16 -54.32 20.34 -18.37
CA CYS A 16 -53.64 21.17 -17.37
C CYS A 16 -52.75 20.35 -16.41
N PHE A 17 -53.05 19.07 -16.16
CA PHE A 17 -52.25 18.24 -15.26
C PHE A 17 -50.95 17.72 -15.91
N MET A 18 -50.90 17.55 -17.23
CA MET A 18 -49.67 17.14 -17.92
C MET A 18 -48.67 18.28 -18.16
N MET A 19 -49.12 19.55 -18.24
CA MET A 19 -48.18 20.67 -18.36
C MET A 19 -47.57 21.08 -17.01
N ALA A 20 -48.28 20.89 -15.89
CA ALA A 20 -47.73 21.20 -14.56
C ALA A 20 -46.62 20.22 -14.14
N ALA A 21 -46.68 18.95 -14.55
CA ALA A 21 -45.66 17.95 -14.24
C ALA A 21 -44.35 18.14 -15.05
N ILE A 22 -44.42 18.72 -16.25
CA ILE A 22 -43.23 18.99 -17.09
C ILE A 22 -42.48 20.24 -16.62
N VAL A 23 -43.20 21.22 -16.05
CA VAL A 23 -42.56 22.42 -15.46
C VAL A 23 -41.90 22.09 -14.11
N PHE A 24 -42.43 21.13 -13.34
CA PHE A 24 -41.83 20.72 -12.07
C PHE A 24 -40.59 19.80 -12.20
N PHE A 25 -40.39 19.19 -13.38
CA PHE A 25 -39.22 18.34 -13.65
C PHE A 25 -38.04 19.11 -14.28
N SER A 26 -38.21 20.41 -14.54
CA SER A 26 -37.20 21.24 -15.21
C SER A 26 -36.36 22.09 -14.25
N LEU A 27 -36.58 21.96 -12.94
CA LEU A 27 -35.73 22.59 -11.92
C LEU A 27 -34.73 21.57 -11.35
N VAL A 28 -34.04 20.86 -12.23
CA VAL A 28 -32.69 20.40 -11.88
C VAL A 28 -31.88 21.68 -11.84
N ILE A 29 -31.76 22.26 -10.65
CA ILE A 29 -30.72 23.22 -10.36
C ILE A 29 -29.43 22.44 -10.64
N VAL A 30 -28.89 22.64 -11.84
CA VAL A 30 -27.48 22.40 -12.09
C VAL A 30 -26.79 23.36 -11.14
N VAL A 31 -26.50 22.87 -9.94
CA VAL A 31 -25.49 23.50 -9.10
C VAL A 31 -24.23 23.32 -9.92
N SER A 32 -23.93 24.31 -10.77
CA SER A 32 -22.61 24.46 -11.34
C SER A 32 -21.69 24.54 -10.12
N ALA A 33 -20.95 23.46 -9.89
CA ALA A 33 -19.75 23.53 -9.09
C ALA A 33 -19.01 24.78 -9.56
N SER A 34 -18.69 25.68 -8.64
CA SER A 34 -17.97 26.90 -8.96
C SER A 34 -16.63 26.50 -9.56
N ASP A 35 -16.59 26.41 -10.88
CA ASP A 35 -15.35 26.20 -11.60
C ASP A 35 -14.53 27.45 -11.34
N ASP A 36 -13.44 27.30 -10.58
CA ASP A 36 -12.49 28.38 -10.34
C ASP A 36 -11.75 28.65 -11.66
N VAL A 37 -12.40 29.42 -12.55
CA VAL A 37 -11.93 29.69 -13.92
C VAL A 37 -10.55 30.36 -13.89
N SER A 38 -10.26 31.14 -12.85
CA SER A 38 -8.98 31.85 -12.73
C SER A 38 -7.82 30.89 -12.47
N CYS A 39 -7.94 30.00 -11.47
CA CYS A 39 -6.91 28.99 -11.21
C CYS A 39 -6.81 27.98 -12.38
N TYR A 40 -7.95 27.53 -12.92
CA TYR A 40 -7.99 26.55 -14.01
C TYR A 40 -7.32 27.05 -15.29
N HIS A 41 -7.46 28.34 -15.62
CA HIS A 41 -6.91 28.89 -16.86
C HIS A 41 -5.38 28.83 -16.91
N CYS A 42 -4.71 29.04 -15.78
CA CYS A 42 -3.24 29.00 -15.71
C CYS A 42 -2.71 27.63 -15.22
N HIS A 43 -3.46 26.95 -14.35
CA HIS A 43 -3.07 25.68 -13.71
C HIS A 43 -3.98 24.52 -14.12
N THR A 44 -4.29 24.41 -15.42
CA THR A 44 -5.26 23.45 -15.97
C THR A 44 -5.04 22.02 -15.47
N LYS A 45 -3.79 21.55 -15.49
CA LYS A 45 -3.43 20.20 -15.03
C LYS A 45 -3.75 20.02 -13.54
N THR A 46 -3.22 20.90 -12.68
CA THR A 46 -3.38 20.82 -11.22
C THR A 46 -4.85 20.94 -10.80
N VAL A 47 -5.62 21.83 -11.43
CA VAL A 47 -7.06 21.95 -11.13
C VAL A 47 -7.82 20.71 -11.58
N THR A 48 -7.42 20.09 -12.70
CA THR A 48 -8.02 18.82 -13.14
C THR A 48 -7.71 17.69 -12.16
N GLU A 49 -6.49 17.61 -11.64
CA GLU A 49 -6.10 16.66 -10.59
C GLU A 49 -6.89 16.92 -9.30
N PHE A 50 -7.05 18.20 -8.92
CA PHE A 50 -7.79 18.61 -7.72
C PHE A 50 -9.27 18.23 -7.73
N ARG A 51 -9.90 18.14 -8.90
CA ARG A 51 -11.30 17.67 -9.00
C ARG A 51 -11.49 16.22 -8.52
N ASN A 52 -10.43 15.42 -8.48
CA ASN A 52 -10.47 14.04 -7.96
C ASN A 52 -9.96 13.94 -6.51
N ASN A 53 -9.88 15.07 -5.80
CA ASN A 53 -9.37 15.14 -4.43
C ASN A 53 -10.51 15.00 -3.42
N VAL A 54 -10.28 14.24 -2.34
CA VAL A 54 -11.23 14.15 -1.22
C VAL A 54 -11.56 15.52 -0.62
N HIS A 55 -10.63 16.48 -0.64
CA HIS A 55 -10.88 17.84 -0.17
C HIS A 55 -11.82 18.59 -1.11
N TYR A 56 -11.72 18.40 -2.42
CA TYR A 56 -12.64 19.00 -3.38
C TYR A 56 -14.06 18.48 -3.19
N GLU A 57 -14.23 17.17 -2.95
CA GLU A 57 -15.52 16.56 -2.62
C GLU A 57 -16.14 17.13 -1.33
N LYS A 58 -15.30 17.64 -0.40
CA LYS A 58 -15.73 18.31 0.83
C LYS A 58 -15.92 19.82 0.67
N GLY A 59 -15.77 20.37 -0.53
CA GLY A 59 -15.99 21.77 -0.83
C GLY A 59 -14.79 22.68 -0.55
N PHE A 60 -13.59 22.12 -0.35
CA PHE A 60 -12.37 22.92 -0.27
C PHE A 60 -11.95 23.43 -1.66
N THR A 61 -11.33 24.59 -1.65
CA THR A 61 -10.84 25.33 -2.82
C THR A 61 -9.32 25.45 -2.78
N CYS A 62 -8.74 25.98 -3.86
CA CYS A 62 -7.32 26.27 -3.91
C CYS A 62 -6.88 27.23 -2.78
N ALA A 63 -7.74 28.20 -2.44
CA ALA A 63 -7.44 29.24 -1.46
C ALA A 63 -7.38 28.73 -0.03
N ASP A 64 -8.07 27.64 0.30
CA ASP A 64 -8.04 27.05 1.65
C ASP A 64 -6.64 26.54 2.02
N CYS A 65 -5.88 26.08 1.03
CA CYS A 65 -4.49 25.64 1.20
C CYS A 65 -3.48 26.73 0.84
N HIS A 66 -3.68 27.43 -0.27
CA HIS A 66 -2.71 28.37 -0.84
C HIS A 66 -2.94 29.84 -0.44
N GLY A 67 -4.00 30.16 0.30
CA GLY A 67 -4.43 31.54 0.54
C GLY A 67 -4.93 32.19 -0.75
N GLY A 68 -5.13 33.50 -0.73
CA GLY A 68 -5.59 34.26 -1.88
C GLY A 68 -7.01 34.80 -1.74
N SER A 69 -7.49 35.44 -2.80
CA SER A 69 -8.87 35.95 -2.82
C SER A 69 -9.86 34.81 -3.03
N SER A 70 -10.79 34.62 -2.09
CA SER A 70 -11.94 33.71 -2.21
C SER A 70 -13.01 34.19 -3.19
N GLN A 71 -12.90 35.43 -3.68
CA GLN A 71 -13.80 36.02 -4.66
C GLN A 71 -13.26 35.82 -6.07
N SER A 72 -13.18 34.57 -6.53
CA SER A 72 -13.06 34.32 -7.97
C SER A 72 -14.45 34.40 -8.59
N ASN A 73 -14.73 35.48 -9.32
CA ASN A 73 -15.90 35.49 -10.19
C ASN A 73 -15.66 34.42 -11.27
N ALA A 74 -16.46 33.35 -11.25
CA ALA A 74 -16.40 32.23 -12.20
C ALA A 74 -16.56 32.64 -13.67
N SER A 75 -16.81 33.92 -13.99
CA SER A 75 -16.95 34.41 -15.37
C SER A 75 -15.73 35.16 -15.91
N ILE A 76 -14.71 35.49 -15.09
CA ILE A 76 -13.56 36.29 -15.54
C ILE A 76 -12.26 35.73 -14.96
N VAL A 77 -11.27 35.51 -15.83
CA VAL A 77 -9.88 35.21 -15.43
C VAL A 77 -9.29 36.45 -14.77
N SER A 78 -8.86 36.35 -13.51
CA SER A 78 -8.24 37.45 -12.78
C SER A 78 -7.03 36.99 -12.00
N VAL A 79 -5.91 37.72 -12.12
CA VAL A 79 -4.71 37.50 -11.31
C VAL A 79 -4.93 37.86 -9.84
N ASN A 80 -6.01 38.56 -9.50
CA ASN A 80 -6.33 38.95 -8.13
C ASN A 80 -6.63 37.75 -7.22
N VAL A 81 -6.87 36.56 -7.79
CA VAL A 81 -6.94 35.32 -6.98
C VAL A 81 -5.64 35.04 -6.23
N MET A 82 -4.50 35.53 -6.72
CA MET A 82 -3.18 35.43 -6.08
C MET A 82 -2.84 36.64 -5.18
N SER A 83 -3.82 37.47 -4.81
CA SER A 83 -3.61 38.63 -3.93
C SER A 83 -3.77 38.29 -2.44
N GLY A 84 -3.31 39.16 -1.55
CA GLY A 84 -3.50 38.96 -0.10
C GLY A 84 -2.48 37.98 0.48
N ASP A 85 -2.96 36.94 1.17
CA ASP A 85 -2.15 35.94 1.87
C ASP A 85 -1.74 34.75 0.98
N PHE A 86 -1.81 34.93 -0.35
CA PHE A 86 -1.43 33.89 -1.30
C PHE A 86 0.04 33.48 -1.14
N ILE A 87 0.29 32.19 -0.89
CA ILE A 87 1.62 31.65 -0.61
C ILE A 87 2.29 30.98 -1.81
N GLY A 88 1.58 30.84 -2.95
CA GLY A 88 2.08 30.11 -4.10
C GLY A 88 2.39 28.65 -3.75
N ARG A 89 3.55 28.13 -4.21
CA ARG A 89 4.00 26.78 -3.87
C ARG A 89 4.53 26.75 -2.43
N PRO A 90 3.91 26.00 -1.50
CA PRO A 90 4.40 25.91 -0.12
C PRO A 90 5.80 25.30 -0.07
N THR A 91 6.61 25.77 0.87
CA THR A 91 7.85 25.09 1.24
C THR A 91 7.53 23.77 1.95
N ARG A 92 8.48 22.82 1.98
CA ARG A 92 8.26 21.52 2.63
C ARG A 92 7.99 21.65 4.14
N GLU A 93 8.61 22.62 4.80
CA GLU A 93 8.29 22.95 6.20
C GLU A 93 6.85 23.50 6.35
N ASN A 94 6.42 24.37 5.43
CA ASN A 94 5.08 24.98 5.51
C ASN A 94 3.94 24.02 5.16
N ILE A 95 4.17 22.93 4.41
CA ILE A 95 3.14 21.91 4.13
C ILE A 95 2.47 21.43 5.42
N THR A 96 3.28 21.12 6.44
CA THR A 96 2.79 20.65 7.74
C THR A 96 1.84 21.66 8.39
N GLN A 97 2.13 22.96 8.28
CA GLN A 97 1.29 24.01 8.87
C GLN A 97 -0.04 24.18 8.14
N ILE A 98 -0.08 23.95 6.83
CA ILE A 98 -1.31 23.98 6.04
C ILE A 98 -2.24 22.84 6.49
N CYS A 99 -1.70 21.61 6.56
CA CYS A 99 -2.46 20.44 7.01
C CYS A 99 -2.93 20.60 8.47
N ALA A 100 -2.11 21.21 9.33
CA ALA A 100 -2.41 21.42 10.75
C ALA A 100 -3.70 22.22 11.03
N LYS A 101 -4.12 23.08 10.09
CA LYS A 101 -5.34 23.89 10.23
C LYS A 101 -6.58 23.03 10.42
N CYS A 102 -6.61 21.86 9.79
CA CYS A 102 -7.76 20.94 9.80
C CYS A 102 -7.43 19.55 10.39
N HIS A 103 -6.16 19.12 10.33
CA HIS A 103 -5.67 17.83 10.82
C HIS A 103 -4.70 17.99 12.00
N PRO A 104 -5.14 18.59 13.14
CA PRO A 104 -4.24 18.92 14.23
C PRO A 104 -3.73 17.69 14.99
N ARG A 105 -4.50 16.59 15.02
CA ARG A 105 -4.11 15.35 15.71
C ARG A 105 -3.00 14.64 14.95
N GLU A 106 -3.22 14.39 13.67
CA GLU A 106 -2.25 13.75 12.78
C GLU A 106 -0.97 14.58 12.70
N THR A 107 -1.11 15.92 12.67
CA THR A 107 0.05 16.81 12.71
C THR A 107 0.80 16.73 14.04
N SER A 108 0.10 16.59 15.16
CA SER A 108 0.74 16.43 16.48
C SER A 108 1.55 15.14 16.55
N ASP A 109 1.06 14.06 15.97
CA ASP A 109 1.80 12.79 15.88
C ASP A 109 2.97 12.90 14.91
N TYR A 110 2.75 13.50 13.73
CA TYR A 110 3.79 13.73 12.74
C TYR A 110 4.95 14.57 13.27
N LYS A 111 4.68 15.57 14.11
CA LYS A 111 5.72 16.38 14.75
C LYS A 111 6.57 15.63 15.78
N GLN A 112 6.19 14.40 16.16
CA GLN A 112 6.99 13.51 17.00
C GLN A 112 7.77 12.48 16.16
N SER A 113 7.66 12.53 14.83
CA SER A 113 8.30 11.58 13.93
C SER A 113 9.72 12.00 13.56
N ILE A 114 10.55 11.01 13.22
CA ILE A 114 11.89 11.22 12.70
C ILE A 114 11.90 12.00 11.38
N HIS A 115 10.84 11.89 10.58
CA HIS A 115 10.71 12.67 9.34
C HIS A 115 10.57 14.17 9.63
N TRP A 116 9.79 14.55 10.64
CA TRP A 116 9.70 15.93 11.07
C TRP A 116 11.02 16.45 11.65
N ASP A 117 11.68 15.64 12.48
CA ASP A 117 13.00 16.00 13.05
C ASP A 117 14.04 16.25 11.95
N ALA A 118 14.03 15.44 10.88
CA ALA A 118 14.88 15.63 9.72
C ALA A 118 14.56 16.94 8.98
N ILE A 119 13.28 17.24 8.71
CA ILE A 119 12.87 18.53 8.12
C ILE A 119 13.39 19.69 8.98
N LYS A 120 13.22 19.63 10.30
CA LYS A 120 13.67 20.68 11.23
C LYS A 120 15.19 20.79 11.30
N SER A 121 15.90 19.71 11.02
CA SER A 121 17.37 19.66 10.97
C SER A 121 17.93 20.13 9.62
N GLY A 122 17.09 20.62 8.70
CA GLY A 122 17.53 21.18 7.42
C GLY A 122 17.64 20.15 6.30
N HIS A 123 16.96 19.01 6.44
CA HIS A 123 16.87 17.97 5.41
C HIS A 123 15.51 18.04 4.70
N PRO A 124 15.34 18.94 3.72
CA PRO A 124 14.06 19.11 3.04
C PRO A 124 13.60 17.83 2.33
N GLU A 125 14.49 16.92 1.95
CA GLU A 125 14.18 15.65 1.30
C GLU A 125 13.42 14.64 2.19
N ALA A 126 13.38 14.86 3.50
CA ALA A 126 12.60 14.04 4.43
C ALA A 126 11.09 14.11 4.11
N ALA A 127 10.37 13.01 4.31
CA ALA A 127 8.95 12.91 3.96
C ALA A 127 8.09 13.95 4.71
N THR A 128 7.03 14.40 4.06
CA THR A 128 5.97 15.30 4.54
C THR A 128 4.61 14.65 4.29
N CYS A 129 3.52 15.29 4.73
CA CYS A 129 2.16 14.79 4.54
C CYS A 129 1.87 14.40 3.08
N THR A 130 2.40 15.16 2.13
CA THR A 130 2.10 14.99 0.70
C THR A 130 2.89 13.87 0.02
N ASP A 131 3.98 13.38 0.62
CA ASP A 131 4.79 12.32 0.02
C ASP A 131 4.10 10.95 0.16
N CYS A 132 3.31 10.76 1.23
CA CYS A 132 2.48 9.57 1.44
C CYS A 132 1.06 9.73 0.87
N HIS A 133 0.41 10.88 1.08
CA HIS A 133 -0.99 11.10 0.68
C HIS A 133 -1.15 11.63 -0.75
N GLY A 134 -0.07 12.05 -1.39
CA GLY A 134 -0.08 12.70 -2.70
C GLY A 134 -0.27 14.21 -2.62
N LEU A 135 -0.23 14.82 -3.80
CA LEU A 135 -0.35 16.26 -4.01
C LEU A 135 -1.53 16.50 -4.94
N HIS A 136 -2.44 17.40 -4.56
CA HIS A 136 -3.63 17.80 -5.33
C HIS A 136 -4.58 16.66 -5.75
N GLN A 137 -4.24 15.39 -5.65
CA GLN A 137 -5.08 14.21 -5.92
C GLN A 137 -5.17 13.31 -4.68
N ILE A 138 -5.32 13.92 -3.51
CA ILE A 138 -5.37 13.21 -2.23
C ILE A 138 -6.66 12.38 -2.21
N ARG A 139 -6.51 11.07 -2.03
CA ARG A 139 -7.60 10.09 -2.00
C ARG A 139 -7.89 9.65 -0.57
N PRO A 140 -9.11 9.16 -0.27
CA PRO A 140 -9.41 8.49 0.99
C PRO A 140 -8.43 7.34 1.29
N ILE A 141 -8.18 7.03 2.57
CA ILE A 141 -7.22 5.98 2.95
C ILE A 141 -7.71 4.57 2.58
N ASP A 142 -9.03 4.38 2.46
CA ASP A 142 -9.68 3.14 2.06
C ASP A 142 -9.83 2.99 0.54
N ASP A 143 -9.52 4.03 -0.24
CA ASP A 143 -9.47 3.94 -1.71
C ASP A 143 -8.30 3.02 -2.12
N PRO A 144 -8.54 1.93 -2.88
CA PRO A 144 -7.49 1.01 -3.34
C PRO A 144 -6.38 1.65 -4.18
N ASP A 145 -6.63 2.80 -4.81
CA ASP A 145 -5.63 3.53 -5.59
C ASP A 145 -4.89 4.58 -4.74
N SER A 146 -5.29 4.80 -3.49
CA SER A 146 -4.65 5.76 -2.61
C SER A 146 -3.24 5.30 -2.27
N PRO A 147 -2.19 6.12 -2.44
CA PRO A 147 -0.85 5.70 -2.04
C PRO A 147 -0.72 5.48 -0.53
N SER A 148 -1.62 6.06 0.28
CA SER A 148 -1.69 5.83 1.72
C SER A 148 -2.59 4.66 2.13
N ASN A 149 -3.20 3.96 1.17
CA ASN A 149 -3.94 2.73 1.46
C ASN A 149 -3.00 1.72 2.13
N HIS A 150 -3.53 0.96 3.09
CA HIS A 150 -2.78 -0.08 3.80
C HIS A 150 -2.07 -1.02 2.82
N HIS A 151 -2.76 -1.48 1.77
CA HIS A 151 -2.18 -2.35 0.74
C HIS A 151 -1.02 -1.70 -0.02
N ASN A 152 -1.10 -0.39 -0.29
CA ASN A 152 -0.11 0.34 -1.06
C ASN A 152 1.03 0.91 -0.19
N SER A 153 0.87 0.89 1.14
CA SER A 153 1.83 1.47 2.09
C SER A 153 3.27 1.00 1.84
N PRO A 154 3.56 -0.32 1.65
CA PRO A 154 4.93 -0.75 1.41
C PRO A 154 5.58 -0.13 0.16
N GLU A 155 4.83 -0.02 -0.94
CA GLU A 155 5.33 0.59 -2.17
C GLU A 155 5.52 2.10 -2.00
N THR A 156 4.62 2.76 -1.27
CA THR A 156 4.75 4.19 -0.95
C THR A 156 6.00 4.47 -0.13
N CYS A 157 6.29 3.66 0.89
CA CYS A 157 7.53 3.78 1.66
C CYS A 157 8.77 3.53 0.77
N ALA A 158 8.70 2.51 -0.10
CA ALA A 158 9.81 2.11 -0.96
C ALA A 158 10.27 3.18 -1.96
N LYS A 159 9.38 4.12 -2.36
CA LYS A 159 9.74 5.27 -3.22
C LYS A 159 10.97 6.02 -2.72
N CYS A 160 11.09 6.15 -1.39
CA CYS A 160 12.25 6.75 -0.75
C CYS A 160 13.15 5.69 -0.11
N HIS A 161 12.59 4.77 0.68
CA HIS A 161 13.37 3.80 1.46
C HIS A 161 14.08 2.71 0.64
N SER A 162 13.84 2.63 -0.66
CA SER A 162 14.62 1.81 -1.59
C SER A 162 15.44 2.62 -2.59
N ASN A 163 15.43 3.95 -2.47
CA ASN A 163 16.18 4.83 -3.34
C ASN A 163 17.54 5.17 -2.70
N PRO A 164 18.67 4.66 -3.23
CA PRO A 164 19.99 4.96 -2.69
C PRO A 164 20.37 6.43 -2.83
N ASP A 165 19.87 7.15 -3.83
CA ASP A 165 20.19 8.58 -3.99
C ASP A 165 19.63 9.42 -2.84
N ILE A 166 18.51 8.98 -2.25
CA ILE A 166 17.87 9.66 -1.11
C ILE A 166 18.38 9.08 0.21
N MET A 167 18.46 7.76 0.33
CA MET A 167 18.72 7.06 1.61
C MET A 167 20.19 6.70 1.87
N SER A 168 21.09 6.95 0.91
CA SER A 168 22.50 6.55 1.01
C SER A 168 23.15 6.95 2.33
N ALA A 169 24.19 6.20 2.67
CA ALA A 169 24.95 6.37 3.90
C ALA A 169 25.53 7.79 4.11
N TRP A 170 25.65 8.58 3.05
CA TRP A 170 26.13 9.96 3.13
C TRP A 170 25.09 10.92 3.73
N TYR A 171 23.79 10.67 3.54
CA TYR A 171 22.72 11.55 4.02
C TYR A 171 22.03 11.01 5.27
N TYR A 172 21.61 9.72 5.26
CA TYR A 172 20.79 9.16 6.35
C TYR A 172 21.29 7.84 6.95
N GLY A 173 22.21 7.12 6.30
CA GLY A 173 22.70 5.84 6.87
C GLY A 173 21.69 4.69 6.79
N ILE A 174 20.66 4.78 5.95
CA ILE A 174 19.57 3.81 5.89
C ILE A 174 19.85 2.76 4.79
N LYS A 175 19.78 1.47 5.14
CA LYS A 175 19.89 0.39 4.13
C LYS A 175 18.71 0.49 3.15
N THR A 176 18.98 0.35 1.85
CA THR A 176 17.96 0.49 0.79
C THR A 176 17.34 -0.83 0.35
N ASP A 177 17.82 -1.96 0.88
CA ASP A 177 17.33 -3.32 0.59
C ASP A 177 16.18 -3.77 1.51
N ARG A 178 15.68 -2.88 2.38
CA ARG A 178 14.60 -3.17 3.35
C ARG A 178 13.30 -3.58 2.68
N PHE A 179 12.95 -2.96 1.55
CA PHE A 179 11.76 -3.39 0.80
C PHE A 179 11.97 -4.75 0.14
N ASP A 180 13.16 -5.01 -0.42
CA ASP A 180 13.47 -6.29 -1.05
C ASP A 180 13.44 -7.45 -0.07
N THR A 181 13.96 -7.25 1.13
CA THR A 181 13.90 -8.24 2.22
C THR A 181 12.50 -8.39 2.80
N TYR A 182 11.75 -7.29 2.95
CA TYR A 182 10.34 -7.36 3.35
C TYR A 182 9.52 -8.21 2.38
N LYS A 183 9.78 -8.13 1.06
CA LYS A 183 9.11 -8.97 0.06
C LYS A 183 9.31 -10.47 0.25
N GLU A 184 10.38 -10.87 0.95
CA GLU A 184 10.65 -12.27 1.26
C GLU A 184 9.82 -12.79 2.44
N SER A 185 9.27 -11.89 3.27
CA SER A 185 8.45 -12.20 4.44
C SER A 185 7.08 -12.79 4.10
N TYR A 186 6.47 -13.46 5.07
CA TYR A 186 5.08 -13.92 4.95
C TYR A 186 4.08 -12.78 4.85
N HIS A 187 4.37 -11.64 5.51
CA HIS A 187 3.50 -10.48 5.49
C HIS A 187 3.32 -9.95 4.06
N TRP A 188 4.42 -9.76 3.31
CA TRP A 188 4.32 -9.34 1.91
C TRP A 188 3.65 -10.39 1.04
N LYS A 189 4.06 -11.66 1.14
CA LYS A 189 3.49 -12.74 0.32
C LYS A 189 1.98 -12.89 0.52
N ALA A 190 1.50 -12.68 1.75
CA ALA A 190 0.07 -12.67 2.03
C ALA A 190 -0.60 -11.39 1.51
N LEU A 191 0.02 -10.23 1.69
CA LEU A 191 -0.47 -8.95 1.14
C LEU A 191 -0.66 -9.02 -0.38
N GLU A 192 0.33 -9.54 -1.12
CA GLU A 192 0.30 -9.71 -2.58
C GLU A 192 -0.83 -10.64 -3.04
N LYS A 193 -1.28 -11.56 -2.19
CA LYS A 193 -2.45 -12.44 -2.45
C LYS A 193 -3.78 -11.80 -2.08
N GLY A 194 -3.79 -10.54 -1.67
CA GLY A 194 -4.99 -9.79 -1.32
C GLY A 194 -5.47 -10.00 0.11
N TYR A 195 -4.67 -10.62 0.98
CA TYR A 195 -5.00 -10.65 2.41
C TYR A 195 -4.78 -9.25 3.01
N VAL A 196 -5.79 -8.74 3.71
CA VAL A 196 -5.78 -7.37 4.29
C VAL A 196 -5.40 -7.32 5.76
N LEU A 197 -5.55 -8.43 6.50
CA LEU A 197 -5.12 -8.55 7.90
C LEU A 197 -3.68 -9.08 7.95
N VAL A 198 -2.74 -8.26 7.49
CA VAL A 198 -1.30 -8.58 7.42
C VAL A 198 -0.50 -7.33 7.73
N ALA A 199 0.64 -7.46 8.41
CA ALA A 199 1.42 -6.29 8.79
C ALA A 199 2.17 -5.70 7.59
N THR A 200 2.01 -4.40 7.37
CA THR A 200 2.78 -3.59 6.42
C THR A 200 3.83 -2.77 7.15
N CYS A 201 4.55 -1.91 6.42
CA CYS A 201 5.60 -1.07 7.00
C CYS A 201 5.10 -0.28 8.22
N SER A 202 3.92 0.33 8.12
CA SER A 202 3.39 1.19 9.18
C SER A 202 2.73 0.45 10.33
N ASP A 203 2.37 -0.83 10.16
CA ASP A 203 1.88 -1.65 11.28
C ASP A 203 2.99 -1.92 12.29
N CYS A 204 4.25 -1.95 11.84
CA CYS A 204 5.42 -2.07 12.70
C CYS A 204 6.06 -0.73 13.05
N HIS A 205 6.18 0.20 12.10
CA HIS A 205 6.91 1.47 12.26
C HIS A 205 6.03 2.68 12.60
N GLU A 206 4.73 2.47 12.80
CA GLU A 206 3.70 3.51 12.89
C GLU A 206 3.56 4.35 11.60
N ASN A 207 2.43 5.06 11.46
CA ASN A 207 2.13 5.89 10.28
C ASN A 207 2.64 7.33 10.44
N HIS A 208 1.94 8.12 11.25
CA HIS A 208 2.30 9.53 11.48
C HIS A 208 3.38 9.67 12.55
N LYS A 209 3.52 8.72 13.48
CA LYS A 209 4.47 8.79 14.60
C LYS A 209 5.71 7.91 14.38
N THR A 210 6.22 7.83 13.16
CA THR A 210 7.36 6.97 12.85
C THR A 210 8.64 7.43 13.57
N LYS A 211 9.21 6.55 14.37
CA LYS A 211 10.43 6.80 15.17
C LYS A 211 11.57 5.88 14.77
N ALA A 212 12.81 6.25 15.07
CA ALA A 212 13.95 5.35 14.90
C ALA A 212 13.79 4.10 15.76
N HIS A 213 14.23 2.93 15.26
CA HIS A 213 14.27 1.69 16.03
C HIS A 213 15.13 1.76 17.32
N THR A 214 16.00 2.76 17.44
CA THR A 214 16.82 3.02 18.64
C THR A 214 16.13 3.93 19.66
N ASP A 215 15.04 4.59 19.30
CA ASP A 215 14.23 5.38 20.24
C ASP A 215 13.42 4.43 21.12
N THR A 216 13.49 4.59 22.44
CA THR A 216 12.79 3.73 23.41
C THR A 216 11.27 3.78 23.31
N ASP A 217 10.72 4.86 22.76
CA ASP A 217 9.29 5.02 22.52
C ASP A 217 8.85 4.43 21.17
N SER A 218 9.78 3.97 20.34
CA SER A 218 9.46 3.41 19.03
C SER A 218 8.75 2.07 19.17
N SER A 219 7.69 1.87 18.39
CA SER A 219 7.05 0.56 18.22
C SER A 219 8.01 -0.55 17.77
N THR A 220 9.14 -0.20 17.13
CA THR A 220 10.16 -1.17 16.71
C THR A 220 11.35 -1.26 17.68
N TYR A 221 11.32 -0.56 18.80
CA TYR A 221 12.32 -0.72 19.85
C TYR A 221 12.26 -2.16 20.41
N PRO A 222 13.40 -2.84 20.67
CA PRO A 222 13.41 -4.25 21.05
C PRO A 222 12.49 -4.62 22.22
N ALA A 223 12.35 -3.75 23.22
CA ALA A 223 11.48 -3.98 24.37
C ALA A 223 9.97 -3.86 24.04
N ASN A 224 9.62 -3.14 22.97
CA ASN A 224 8.24 -2.86 22.56
C ASN A 224 7.74 -3.87 21.50
N LEU A 225 8.62 -4.72 20.96
CA LEU A 225 8.26 -5.71 19.94
C LEU A 225 7.15 -6.69 20.36
N PRO A 226 7.06 -7.18 21.62
CA PRO A 226 5.92 -8.01 22.03
C PRO A 226 4.58 -7.32 21.82
N ASP A 227 4.50 -6.04 22.18
CA ASP A 227 3.27 -5.26 22.05
C ASP A 227 2.96 -4.96 20.58
N THR A 228 3.99 -4.69 19.77
CA THR A 228 3.84 -4.45 18.34
C THR A 228 3.41 -5.69 17.57
N CYS A 229 4.02 -6.85 17.81
CA CYS A 229 3.62 -8.12 17.20
C CYS A 229 2.31 -8.65 17.78
N GLY A 230 2.07 -8.38 19.06
CA GLY A 230 0.91 -8.80 19.84
C GLY A 230 -0.32 -7.93 19.69
N LYS A 231 -0.32 -6.97 18.75
CA LYS A 231 -1.51 -6.20 18.37
C LYS A 231 -2.70 -7.12 18.11
N ASP A 232 -3.88 -6.66 18.47
CA ASP A 232 -5.11 -7.44 18.35
C ASP A 232 -5.33 -7.91 16.90
N GLY A 233 -5.73 -9.18 16.74
CA GLY A 233 -5.86 -9.83 15.43
C GLY A 233 -4.56 -10.27 14.76
N CYS A 234 -3.38 -10.01 15.35
CA CYS A 234 -2.08 -10.46 14.82
C CYS A 234 -1.57 -11.70 15.57
N HIS A 235 -0.66 -11.52 16.54
CA HIS A 235 -0.06 -12.63 17.32
C HIS A 235 -0.43 -12.52 18.81
N PRO A 236 -1.69 -12.83 19.20
CA PRO A 236 -2.16 -12.66 20.57
C PRO A 236 -1.36 -13.54 21.54
N GLY A 237 -0.96 -12.97 22.67
CA GLY A 237 -0.18 -13.69 23.69
C GLY A 237 1.28 -13.94 23.30
N VAL A 238 1.83 -13.18 22.35
CA VAL A 238 3.27 -13.19 22.06
C VAL A 238 4.05 -12.80 23.31
N GLU A 239 4.71 -13.78 23.91
CA GLU A 239 5.82 -13.56 24.83
C GLU A 239 7.12 -13.54 24.01
N LEU A 240 8.09 -12.72 24.40
CA LEU A 240 9.39 -12.52 23.74
C LEU A 240 10.31 -13.77 23.83
N GLY A 241 9.74 -14.97 23.87
CA GLY A 241 10.46 -16.23 23.79
C GLY A 241 10.99 -16.44 22.38
N THR A 242 12.19 -15.92 22.11
CA THR A 242 13.24 -16.29 21.11
C THR A 242 12.89 -16.75 19.68
N ASN A 243 11.64 -17.00 19.30
CA ASN A 243 11.23 -17.60 18.03
C ASN A 243 10.44 -16.64 17.12
N ILE A 244 9.74 -15.65 17.67
CA ILE A 244 8.98 -14.66 16.87
C ILE A 244 9.78 -13.35 16.73
N ALA A 245 10.37 -12.85 17.83
CA ALA A 245 11.21 -11.65 17.81
C ALA A 245 12.58 -11.84 17.13
N SER A 246 12.98 -13.08 16.88
CA SER A 246 14.19 -13.42 16.11
C SER A 246 13.95 -13.48 14.60
N GLY A 247 12.69 -13.44 14.16
CA GLY A 247 12.33 -13.35 12.75
C GLY A 247 12.63 -11.95 12.23
N LEU A 248 13.79 -11.77 11.60
CA LEU A 248 14.13 -10.54 10.89
C LEU A 248 13.11 -10.34 9.75
N VAL A 249 12.24 -9.33 9.88
CA VAL A 249 11.15 -9.05 8.92
C VAL A 249 11.69 -8.45 7.62
N HIS A 250 12.75 -7.64 7.71
CA HIS A 250 13.37 -6.94 6.58
C HIS A 250 14.89 -6.75 6.75
N ASP A 251 15.62 -7.77 7.20
CA ASP A 251 17.10 -7.70 7.31
C ASP A 251 17.82 -8.83 6.55
N LYS A 252 18.83 -8.42 5.77
CA LYS A 252 19.70 -9.27 4.95
C LYS A 252 21.11 -9.39 5.52
N GLU A 253 21.27 -9.31 6.84
CA GLU A 253 22.41 -9.98 7.49
C GLU A 253 22.18 -11.51 7.44
N SER A 254 22.14 -12.05 6.23
CA SER A 254 21.87 -13.45 5.96
C SER A 254 23.14 -14.28 6.11
N LEU A 255 23.64 -14.38 7.34
CA LEU A 255 24.38 -15.53 7.83
C LEU A 255 24.09 -15.60 9.32
N HIS A 256 23.15 -16.46 9.75
CA HIS A 256 23.12 -17.21 11.02
C HIS A 256 21.78 -17.98 11.12
N THR A 257 21.72 -19.20 10.60
CA THR A 257 21.68 -20.49 11.35
C THR A 257 20.42 -20.81 12.17
N GLY A 258 19.41 -19.94 12.22
CA GLY A 258 18.09 -20.30 12.73
C GLY A 258 17.25 -20.99 11.66
N LYS A 259 17.27 -22.32 11.60
CA LYS A 259 16.31 -23.08 10.77
C LYS A 259 14.91 -22.83 11.34
N LEU A 260 14.05 -22.10 10.63
CA LEU A 260 12.63 -22.02 10.95
C LEU A 260 12.04 -23.44 10.87
N VAL A 261 11.85 -24.09 12.01
CA VAL A 261 11.16 -25.37 12.10
C VAL A 261 9.68 -25.08 12.31
N PHE A 262 8.92 -25.03 11.21
CA PHE A 262 7.47 -25.04 11.27
C PHE A 262 7.00 -26.40 11.82
N ASP A 263 6.10 -26.39 12.79
CA ASP A 263 5.37 -27.60 13.18
C ASP A 263 4.47 -28.03 12.01
N LYS A 264 4.82 -29.17 11.40
CA LYS A 264 4.14 -29.73 10.22
C LYS A 264 3.02 -30.71 10.59
N THR A 265 2.76 -30.95 11.88
CA THR A 265 1.90 -32.05 12.34
C THR A 265 0.40 -31.79 12.14
N GLY A 266 -0.02 -30.58 11.76
CA GLY A 266 -1.43 -30.21 11.53
C GLY A 266 -1.76 -29.61 10.15
N MET A 267 -0.85 -29.65 9.17
CA MET A 267 -1.07 -28.96 7.89
C MET A 267 -2.18 -29.60 7.03
N SER A 268 -3.06 -28.76 6.48
CA SER A 268 -4.04 -29.18 5.48
C SER A 268 -3.37 -29.75 4.22
N PRO A 269 -4.05 -30.60 3.44
CA PRO A 269 -3.48 -31.18 2.22
C PRO A 269 -2.97 -30.13 1.22
N GLN A 270 -3.66 -28.99 1.09
CA GLN A 270 -3.25 -27.88 0.23
C GLN A 270 -1.96 -27.21 0.73
N MET A 271 -1.81 -27.05 2.05
CA MET A 271 -0.61 -26.45 2.66
C MET A 271 0.61 -27.38 2.52
N LYS A 272 0.42 -28.69 2.63
CA LYS A 272 1.49 -29.67 2.38
C LYS A 272 1.99 -29.61 0.93
N ALA A 273 1.07 -29.50 -0.04
CA ALA A 273 1.42 -29.38 -1.45
C ALA A 273 2.18 -28.07 -1.77
N TYR A 274 1.86 -26.99 -1.07
CA TYR A 274 2.53 -25.69 -1.24
C TYR A 274 3.95 -25.66 -0.63
N TYR A 275 4.14 -26.19 0.58
CA TYR A 275 5.43 -26.14 1.28
C TYR A 275 6.40 -27.29 0.95
N LEU A 276 5.89 -28.43 0.51
CA LEU A 276 6.66 -29.66 0.24
C LEU A 276 6.50 -30.14 -1.21
N GLY A 277 5.96 -29.29 -2.08
CA GLY A 277 5.78 -29.57 -3.51
C GLY A 277 7.11 -29.61 -4.28
N PRO A 278 7.08 -29.49 -5.63
CA PRO A 278 8.19 -29.84 -6.55
C PRO A 278 9.51 -29.07 -6.37
N PHE A 279 9.63 -28.22 -5.35
CA PHE A 279 10.81 -27.41 -5.04
C PHE A 279 11.51 -27.80 -3.72
N ASP A 280 11.13 -28.91 -3.07
CA ASP A 280 11.91 -29.43 -1.93
C ASP A 280 13.27 -29.98 -2.41
N LEU A 281 14.29 -29.15 -2.28
CA LEU A 281 15.67 -29.47 -2.66
C LEU A 281 16.19 -30.72 -1.91
N ALA A 282 15.74 -30.97 -0.68
CA ALA A 282 16.16 -32.14 0.08
C ALA A 282 15.59 -33.44 -0.50
N TYR A 283 14.35 -33.40 -0.99
CA TYR A 283 13.73 -34.53 -1.70
C TYR A 283 14.50 -34.87 -2.98
N TRP A 284 14.80 -33.86 -3.81
CA TRP A 284 15.51 -34.08 -5.07
C TRP A 284 16.97 -34.48 -4.88
N ILE A 285 17.66 -33.95 -3.87
CA ILE A 285 19.02 -34.39 -3.51
C ILE A 285 19.02 -35.86 -3.10
N ALA A 286 18.09 -36.27 -2.23
CA ALA A 286 17.99 -37.66 -1.79
C ALA A 286 17.68 -38.60 -2.99
N GLU A 287 16.75 -38.22 -3.86
CA GLU A 287 16.38 -39.03 -5.01
C GLU A 287 17.50 -39.09 -6.06
N PHE A 288 18.23 -37.99 -6.29
CA PHE A 288 19.42 -37.96 -7.14
C PHE A 288 20.50 -38.93 -6.64
N PHE A 289 20.86 -38.87 -5.35
CA PHE A 289 21.87 -39.77 -4.79
C PHE A 289 21.40 -41.23 -4.78
N LYS A 290 20.11 -41.48 -4.57
CA LYS A 290 19.54 -42.84 -4.64
C LYS A 290 19.62 -43.42 -6.05
N ILE A 291 19.25 -42.65 -7.07
CA ILE A 291 19.36 -43.05 -8.49
C ILE A 291 20.83 -43.25 -8.87
N LEU A 292 21.71 -42.32 -8.48
CA LEU A 292 23.14 -42.41 -8.77
C LEU A 292 23.78 -43.65 -8.15
N THR A 293 23.53 -43.90 -6.85
CA THR A 293 24.10 -45.05 -6.14
C THR A 293 23.56 -46.38 -6.66
N THR A 294 22.25 -46.51 -6.86
CA THR A 294 21.68 -47.73 -7.44
C THR A 294 22.12 -47.96 -8.88
N GLY A 295 22.25 -46.91 -9.69
CA GLY A 295 22.76 -47.00 -11.06
C GLY A 295 24.22 -47.45 -11.11
N VAL A 296 25.10 -46.86 -10.29
CA VAL A 296 26.52 -47.22 -10.22
C VAL A 296 26.71 -48.64 -9.69
N ILE A 297 26.03 -49.01 -8.61
CA ILE A 297 26.11 -50.37 -8.04
C ILE A 297 25.60 -51.39 -9.07
N GLY A 298 24.47 -51.10 -9.73
CA GLY A 298 23.90 -51.97 -10.76
C GLY A 298 24.85 -52.18 -11.94
N PHE A 299 25.52 -51.11 -12.40
CA PHE A 299 26.51 -51.19 -13.47
C PHE A 299 27.70 -52.08 -13.11
N PHE A 300 28.32 -51.86 -11.93
CA PHE A 300 29.45 -52.66 -11.49
C PHE A 300 29.08 -54.11 -11.20
N ALA A 301 27.93 -54.36 -10.56
CA ALA A 301 27.42 -55.71 -10.34
C ALA A 301 27.17 -56.43 -11.68
N GLY A 302 26.62 -55.73 -12.67
CA GLY A 302 26.45 -56.24 -14.03
C GLY A 302 27.77 -56.60 -14.70
N MET A 303 28.80 -55.75 -14.58
CA MET A 303 30.14 -56.04 -15.11
C MET A 303 30.75 -57.29 -14.46
N VAL A 304 30.65 -57.43 -13.14
CA VAL A 304 31.15 -58.61 -12.41
C VAL A 304 30.40 -59.87 -12.84
N LEU A 305 29.07 -59.79 -13.00
CA LEU A 305 28.26 -60.92 -13.44
C LEU A 305 28.62 -61.33 -14.88
N LEU A 306 28.82 -60.37 -15.78
CA LEU A 306 29.26 -60.62 -17.16
C LEU A 306 30.66 -61.23 -17.21
N ASP A 307 31.61 -60.76 -16.39
CA ASP A 307 32.95 -61.36 -16.27
C ASP A 307 32.85 -62.81 -15.78
N LEU A 308 32.09 -63.07 -14.71
CA LEU A 308 31.83 -64.42 -14.20
C LEU A 308 31.22 -65.33 -15.27
N LEU A 309 30.17 -64.89 -15.97
CA LEU A 309 29.53 -65.65 -17.04
C LEU A 309 30.48 -65.92 -18.21
N SER A 310 31.36 -64.98 -18.54
CA SER A 310 32.38 -65.17 -19.58
C SER A 310 33.40 -66.25 -19.19
N ARG A 311 33.84 -66.29 -17.92
CA ARG A 311 34.74 -67.31 -17.37
C ARG A 311 34.08 -68.69 -17.32
N PHE A 312 32.81 -68.77 -16.97
CA PHE A 312 32.06 -70.04 -17.01
C PHE A 312 31.85 -70.56 -18.45
N LYS A 313 31.63 -69.67 -19.43
CA LYS A 313 31.58 -70.08 -20.85
C LYS A 313 32.90 -70.61 -21.37
N LEU A 314 34.03 -70.07 -20.90
CA LEU A 314 35.37 -70.55 -21.27
C LEU A 314 35.64 -71.96 -20.72
N HIS A 315 35.19 -72.28 -19.50
CA HIS A 315 35.32 -73.63 -18.94
C HIS A 315 34.44 -74.70 -19.59
N ARG A 316 33.38 -74.31 -20.30
CA ARG A 316 32.47 -75.23 -21.01
C ARG A 316 32.90 -75.56 -22.44
N ARG A 317 34.00 -74.95 -22.92
CA ARG A 317 34.56 -75.15 -24.28
C ARG A 317 35.80 -76.06 -24.29
N TRP A 318 36.14 -76.65 -23.15
CA TRP A 318 37.18 -77.69 -23.01
C TRP A 318 36.54 -78.99 -22.53
#